data_AF-A0A425WEF1-F1
#
_entry.id   AF-A0A425WEF1-F1
#
_cell.length_a   1.000
_cell.length_b   1.000
_cell.length_c   1.000
_cell.angle_alpha   90.00
_cell.angle_beta   90.00
_cell.angle_gamma   90.00
#
_symmetry.space_group_name_H-M   'P 1'
#
loop_
_entity.id
_entity.type
_entity.pdbx_description
1 polymer ?
#
loop_
_entity_poly.entity_id
_entity_poly.type
_entity_poly.pdbx_seq_one_letter_code
_entity_poly.pdbx_strand_id
1 'polypeptide(L)'
;MRGLRFHRTIRVAPGFKVNLSKSGISFSAHIPGVKGLSVSTGAHGTYVNTGLPGTGLSKRTKLSDKGIGTSFKKGAHVKKEGQDSEKKLADASDKQQFPDQIEMSLEEMLKPYTMLHTRAPSVCPATESSASTEETEVSVEQFLKDQQLPYVFNASFEYQTDQNMLLLDVDLPEIEEIPDEEAETTETGHVAMHAVPAREVYAHYAQALFSLVTYLSASLFNRIPSCSTIVLSGYTQRRNKAGDLNDVYILSIQFVRDKFLKVKWNNIDPEDFCMRFENRVNRSSTGYFKKIQPYYTTHSGEERDAHA
;
A
#
# COMPACT_ATOMS: atom_id res chain seq x y z
N MET A 1 1.80 23.47 -37.74
CA MET A 1 0.81 22.77 -36.90
C MET A 1 1.52 22.13 -35.72
N ARG A 2 1.13 22.44 -34.47
CA ARG A 2 1.72 21.82 -33.26
C ARG A 2 1.31 20.35 -33.21
N GLY A 3 2.28 19.44 -33.37
CA GLY A 3 2.04 18.00 -33.34
C GLY A 3 1.46 17.56 -31.99
N LEU A 4 0.45 16.70 -32.03
CA LEU A 4 -0.18 16.10 -30.86
C LEU A 4 0.89 15.40 -30.00
N ARG A 5 1.14 15.87 -28.76
CA ARG A 5 2.07 15.24 -27.83
C ARG A 5 1.32 14.15 -27.06
N PHE A 6 1.72 12.89 -27.25
CA PHE A 6 1.20 11.75 -26.49
C PHE A 6 2.11 11.51 -25.29
N HIS A 7 1.55 11.63 -24.09
CA HIS A 7 2.20 11.31 -22.82
C HIS A 7 1.17 10.63 -21.92
N ARG A 8 1.44 9.41 -21.48
CA ARG A 8 0.58 8.66 -20.55
C ARG A 8 1.45 8.08 -19.45
N THR A 9 1.17 8.44 -18.21
CA THR A 9 1.77 7.83 -17.03
C THR A 9 0.81 6.79 -16.49
N ILE A 10 1.27 5.56 -16.31
CA ILE A 10 0.53 4.44 -15.74
C ILE A 10 1.18 4.13 -14.39
N ARG A 11 0.39 4.04 -13.32
CA ARG A 11 0.87 3.58 -12.02
C ARG A 11 0.76 2.07 -12.01
N VAL A 12 1.85 1.38 -11.67
CA VAL A 12 1.92 -0.09 -11.71
C VAL A 12 1.99 -0.68 -10.31
N ALA A 13 2.53 0.06 -9.34
CA ALA A 13 2.50 -0.27 -7.91
C ALA A 13 2.73 1.00 -7.06
N PRO A 14 2.49 0.98 -5.73
CA PRO A 14 2.88 2.07 -4.84
C PRO A 14 4.37 2.42 -4.99
N GLY A 15 4.65 3.63 -5.47
CA GLY A 15 6.02 4.09 -5.77
C GLY A 15 6.53 3.77 -7.17
N PHE A 16 5.88 2.92 -7.97
CA PHE A 16 6.31 2.54 -9.32
C PHE A 16 5.39 3.11 -10.40
N LYS A 17 5.97 3.90 -11.30
CA LYS A 17 5.27 4.57 -12.41
C LYS A 17 5.94 4.22 -13.73
N VAL A 18 5.15 3.92 -14.74
CA VAL A 18 5.59 3.75 -16.13
C VAL A 18 5.13 4.97 -16.92
N ASN A 19 6.06 5.69 -17.55
CA ASN A 19 5.77 6.81 -18.42
C ASN A 19 5.95 6.40 -19.89
N LEU A 20 4.86 6.49 -20.65
CA LEU A 20 4.78 6.22 -22.08
C LEU A 20 4.77 7.55 -22.84
N SER A 21 5.66 7.68 -23.82
CA SER A 21 5.77 8.88 -24.65
C SER A 21 6.09 8.52 -26.11
N LYS A 22 5.99 9.50 -27.03
CA LYS A 22 6.45 9.31 -28.43
C LYS A 22 7.93 8.92 -28.54
N SER A 23 8.75 9.23 -27.52
CA SER A 23 10.19 8.93 -27.44
C SER A 23 10.52 7.60 -26.76
N GLY A 24 9.52 6.87 -26.25
CA GLY A 24 9.72 5.54 -25.67
C GLY A 24 9.10 5.38 -24.27
N ILE A 25 9.33 4.19 -23.72
CA ILE A 25 8.89 3.74 -22.39
C ILE A 25 9.97 4.12 -21.36
N SER A 26 9.56 4.63 -20.20
CA SER A 26 10.46 4.85 -19.07
C SER A 26 9.80 4.42 -17.76
N PHE A 27 10.58 3.80 -16.89
CA PHE A 27 10.17 3.35 -15.58
C PHE A 27 10.69 4.34 -14.54
N SER A 28 9.89 4.62 -13.52
CA SER A 28 10.25 5.43 -12.37
C SER A 28 9.87 4.69 -11.11
N ALA A 29 10.87 4.34 -10.32
CA ALA A 29 10.71 3.75 -9.01
C ALA A 29 11.03 4.80 -7.93
N HIS A 30 10.07 5.05 -7.05
CA HIS A 30 10.27 5.72 -5.78
C HIS A 30 10.49 4.66 -4.72
N ILE A 31 11.44 4.93 -3.82
CA ILE A 31 11.64 4.08 -2.64
C ILE A 31 10.51 4.43 -1.64
N PRO A 32 9.66 3.47 -1.23
CA PRO A 32 8.66 3.70 -0.21
C PRO A 32 9.33 4.24 1.07
N GLY A 33 8.78 5.32 1.65
CA GLY A 33 9.32 5.95 2.85
C GLY A 33 10.44 7.00 2.65
N VAL A 34 11.00 7.17 1.44
CA VAL A 34 12.03 8.21 1.18
C VAL A 34 11.51 9.31 0.26
N LYS A 35 11.09 10.44 0.85
CA LYS A 35 10.64 11.62 0.08
C LYS A 35 11.82 12.25 -0.66
N GLY A 36 11.71 12.39 -1.99
CA GLY A 36 12.69 13.07 -2.83
C GLY A 36 13.77 12.19 -3.44
N LEU A 37 13.75 10.87 -3.22
CA LEU A 37 14.67 9.93 -3.89
C LEU A 37 13.90 9.07 -4.90
N SER A 38 14.38 9.04 -6.15
CA SER A 38 13.81 8.20 -7.20
C SER A 38 14.84 7.76 -8.21
N VAL A 39 14.61 6.59 -8.80
CA VAL A 39 15.38 6.08 -9.92
C VAL A 39 14.47 6.04 -11.13
N SER A 40 14.89 6.69 -12.22
CA SER A 40 14.17 6.69 -13.49
C SER A 40 15.05 6.10 -14.59
N THR A 41 14.53 5.10 -15.30
CA THR A 41 15.24 4.42 -16.40
C THR A 41 14.39 4.50 -17.66
N GLY A 42 14.98 4.95 -18.77
CA GLY A 42 14.29 5.02 -20.06
C GLY A 42 15.26 5.13 -21.23
N ALA A 43 14.75 5.38 -22.45
CA ALA A 43 15.53 5.35 -23.70
C ALA A 43 16.83 6.19 -23.75
N HIS A 44 17.01 7.16 -22.85
CA HIS A 44 18.17 8.05 -22.80
C HIS A 44 19.10 7.84 -21.59
N GLY A 45 18.87 6.80 -20.79
CA GLY A 45 19.72 6.42 -19.66
C GLY A 45 18.97 6.20 -18.36
N THR A 46 19.71 5.77 -17.33
CA THR A 46 19.26 5.69 -15.94
C THR A 46 19.69 6.93 -15.18
N TYR A 47 18.76 7.49 -14.41
CA TYR A 47 18.95 8.71 -13.63
C TYR A 47 18.51 8.49 -12.20
N VAL A 48 19.29 8.98 -11.25
CA VAL A 48 18.91 9.12 -9.85
C VAL A 48 18.54 10.57 -9.61
N ASN A 49 17.34 10.80 -9.08
CA ASN A 49 16.89 12.12 -8.67
C ASN A 49 16.88 12.18 -7.15
N THR A 50 17.57 13.18 -6.59
CA THR A 50 17.57 13.52 -5.16
C THR A 50 16.98 14.92 -4.99
N GLY A 51 16.04 15.11 -4.07
CA GLY A 51 15.39 16.39 -3.83
C GLY A 51 15.13 16.62 -2.34
N LEU A 52 15.38 17.84 -1.87
CA LEU A 52 15.09 18.23 -0.50
C LEU A 52 13.63 18.69 -0.40
N PRO A 53 12.78 18.01 0.39
CA PRO A 53 11.35 18.30 0.46
C PRO A 53 11.10 19.72 0.99
N GLY A 54 10.13 20.42 0.40
CA GLY A 54 9.72 21.77 0.84
C GLY A 54 10.66 22.92 0.42
N THR A 55 11.80 22.64 -0.20
CA THR A 55 12.81 23.67 -0.56
C THR A 55 12.86 24.02 -2.04
N GLY A 56 12.21 23.22 -2.90
CA GLY A 56 12.30 23.34 -4.36
C GLY A 56 13.65 22.92 -4.96
N LEU A 57 14.62 22.50 -4.13
CA LEU A 57 15.96 22.11 -4.55
C LEU A 57 15.99 20.63 -4.95
N SER A 58 16.38 20.35 -6.19
CA SER A 58 16.53 18.99 -6.72
C SER A 58 17.81 18.86 -7.54
N LYS A 59 18.43 17.67 -7.48
CA LYS A 59 19.60 17.31 -8.26
C LYS A 59 19.33 15.99 -8.98
N ARG A 60 19.59 15.99 -10.28
CA ARG A 60 19.49 14.81 -11.14
C ARG A 60 20.90 14.38 -11.53
N THR A 61 21.26 13.15 -11.19
CA THR A 61 22.55 12.56 -11.53
C THR A 61 22.32 11.44 -12.53
N LYS A 62 23.00 11.51 -13.68
CA LYS A 62 22.95 10.47 -14.71
C LYS A 62 23.90 9.34 -14.31
N LEU A 63 23.40 8.12 -14.19
CA LEU A 63 24.20 6.94 -13.84
C LEU A 63 24.62 6.13 -15.07
N SER A 64 23.84 6.15 -16.15
CA SER A 64 24.19 5.45 -17.39
C SER A 64 23.71 6.21 -18.63
N ASP A 65 24.52 6.20 -19.68
CA ASP A 65 24.17 6.73 -21.00
C ASP A 65 23.39 5.73 -21.87
N LYS A 66 23.45 4.44 -21.54
CA LYS A 66 22.65 3.39 -22.17
C LYS A 66 21.46 3.07 -21.30
N GLY A 67 20.29 3.49 -21.76
CA GLY A 67 19.01 3.05 -21.22
C GLY A 67 18.33 2.06 -22.15
N ILE A 68 17.61 1.11 -21.59
CA ILE A 68 16.83 0.12 -22.33
C ILE A 68 15.57 0.85 -22.84
N GLY A 69 15.62 1.32 -24.09
CA GLY A 69 14.47 1.88 -24.78
C GLY A 69 14.38 1.28 -26.17
N THR A 70 13.32 0.52 -26.43
CA THR A 70 12.99 0.04 -27.76
C THR A 70 12.71 1.22 -28.68
N SER A 71 13.66 1.53 -29.57
CA SER A 71 13.46 2.52 -30.63
C SER A 71 12.52 1.95 -31.69
N PHE A 72 11.24 2.28 -31.63
CA PHE A 72 10.32 2.05 -32.75
C PHE A 72 10.63 3.03 -33.89
N LYS A 73 11.38 2.60 -34.91
CA LYS A 73 11.42 3.29 -36.21
C LYS A 73 10.25 2.80 -37.07
N LYS A 74 9.29 3.70 -37.33
CA LYS A 74 8.23 3.50 -38.35
C LYS A 74 8.83 3.83 -39.73
N GLY A 75 8.72 2.90 -40.69
CA GLY A 75 9.56 2.87 -41.90
C GLY A 75 9.23 3.85 -43.03
N ALA A 76 10.20 4.02 -43.95
CA ALA A 76 10.04 4.06 -45.42
C ALA A 76 11.40 4.30 -46.15
N HIS A 77 11.69 3.45 -47.16
CA HIS A 77 12.46 3.60 -48.42
C HIS A 77 14.00 3.94 -48.50
N VAL A 78 14.75 2.97 -49.09
CA VAL A 78 15.79 3.05 -50.17
C VAL A 78 17.14 3.75 -49.81
N LYS A 79 18.38 3.25 -50.03
CA LYS A 79 19.05 2.55 -51.16
C LYS A 79 20.38 1.89 -50.69
N LYS A 80 20.93 0.99 -51.53
CA LYS A 80 22.21 0.24 -51.44
C LYS A 80 23.48 1.08 -51.16
N GLU A 81 24.48 0.49 -50.47
CA GLU A 81 25.86 0.20 -50.97
C GLU A 81 26.84 -0.27 -49.87
N GLY A 82 27.73 -1.23 -50.22
CA GLY A 82 29.02 -1.61 -49.57
C GLY A 82 28.94 -2.30 -48.19
N GLN A 83 29.09 -3.62 -48.03
CA GLN A 83 30.30 -4.47 -48.15
C GLN A 83 31.57 -3.96 -47.43
N ASP A 84 32.10 -4.86 -46.61
CA ASP A 84 33.41 -4.91 -45.95
C ASP A 84 33.63 -4.09 -44.67
N SER A 85 33.32 -4.71 -43.52
CA SER A 85 34.29 -4.93 -42.43
C SER A 85 33.70 -5.80 -41.31
N GLU A 86 33.41 -7.06 -41.63
CA GLU A 86 33.51 -8.13 -40.64
C GLU A 86 35.00 -8.46 -40.44
N LYS A 87 35.34 -8.83 -39.19
CA LYS A 87 36.64 -9.29 -38.68
C LYS A 87 37.59 -8.19 -38.22
N LYS A 88 37.42 -7.81 -36.95
CA LYS A 88 38.43 -8.13 -35.92
C LYS A 88 37.81 -8.10 -34.53
N LEU A 89 38.20 -9.10 -33.74
CA LEU A 89 37.86 -9.32 -32.33
C LEU A 89 36.48 -9.92 -32.02
N ALA A 90 36.26 -11.11 -32.59
CA ALA A 90 35.80 -12.23 -31.77
C ALA A 90 36.97 -12.62 -30.85
N ASP A 91 36.87 -12.30 -29.56
CA ASP A 91 37.49 -13.03 -28.43
C ASP A 91 37.21 -12.27 -27.12
N ALA A 92 36.01 -12.48 -26.59
CA ALA A 92 35.69 -12.43 -25.17
C ALA A 92 34.22 -12.85 -25.04
N SER A 93 34.03 -14.16 -25.08
CA SER A 93 32.79 -14.82 -24.69
C SER A 93 32.53 -14.53 -23.22
N ASP A 94 31.92 -13.40 -22.90
CA ASP A 94 31.20 -13.25 -21.64
C ASP A 94 29.72 -13.40 -21.97
N LYS A 95 29.25 -14.65 -21.83
CA LYS A 95 27.83 -14.92 -21.60
C LYS A 95 27.48 -14.28 -20.25
N GLN A 96 27.32 -12.96 -20.23
CA GLN A 96 26.55 -12.35 -19.17
C GLN A 96 25.11 -12.72 -19.45
N GLN A 97 24.73 -13.91 -18.95
CA GLN A 97 23.37 -14.21 -18.59
C GLN A 97 22.87 -12.99 -17.82
N PHE A 98 21.97 -12.24 -18.45
CA PHE A 98 21.14 -11.30 -17.74
C PHE A 98 20.50 -12.11 -16.59
N PRO A 99 20.66 -11.69 -15.32
CA PRO A 99 20.01 -12.42 -14.23
C PRO A 99 18.51 -12.44 -14.54
N ASP A 100 17.90 -13.61 -14.40
CA ASP A 100 16.48 -13.83 -14.53
C ASP A 100 15.73 -12.67 -13.88
N GLN A 101 14.92 -11.96 -14.67
CA GLN A 101 14.17 -10.82 -14.21
C GLN A 101 13.23 -11.32 -13.11
N ILE A 102 13.46 -10.91 -11.86
CA ILE A 102 12.52 -11.17 -10.77
C ILE A 102 11.31 -10.26 -11.03
N GLU A 103 10.39 -10.76 -11.85
CA GLU A 103 9.00 -10.33 -11.86
C GLU A 103 8.41 -10.85 -10.55
N MET A 104 8.19 -9.95 -9.59
CA MET A 104 7.59 -10.29 -8.29
C MET A 104 6.11 -10.55 -8.52
N SER A 105 5.59 -11.71 -8.09
CA SER A 105 4.17 -12.02 -8.30
C SER A 105 3.27 -11.04 -7.53
N LEU A 106 2.01 -10.91 -7.95
CA LEU A 106 1.05 -10.06 -7.23
C LEU A 106 0.95 -10.48 -5.75
N GLU A 107 0.97 -11.77 -5.48
CA GLU A 107 0.98 -12.32 -4.11
C GLU A 107 2.19 -11.85 -3.29
N GLU A 108 3.40 -11.89 -3.88
CA GLU A 108 4.61 -11.44 -3.21
C GLU A 108 4.60 -9.94 -2.95
N MET A 109 4.06 -9.15 -3.88
CA MET A 109 3.86 -7.71 -3.72
C MET A 109 2.85 -7.38 -2.61
N LEU A 110 1.79 -8.18 -2.49
CA LEU A 110 0.72 -7.95 -1.52
C LEU A 110 1.06 -8.47 -0.13
N LYS A 111 2.00 -9.42 -0.01
CA LYS A 111 2.37 -10.05 1.25
C LYS A 111 2.65 -9.11 2.44
N PRO A 112 3.36 -7.96 2.28
CA PRO A 112 3.58 -7.02 3.37
C PRO A 112 2.29 -6.44 3.98
N TYR A 113 1.22 -6.44 3.18
CA TYR A 113 -0.10 -5.90 3.49
C TYR A 113 -1.01 -6.99 4.06
N THR A 114 -1.16 -8.09 3.32
CA THR A 114 -2.09 -9.21 3.63
C THR A 114 -1.60 -10.11 4.76
N MET A 115 -0.32 -10.06 5.12
CA MET A 115 0.26 -10.83 6.23
C MET A 115 0.72 -9.96 7.41
N LEU A 116 0.30 -8.69 7.47
CA LEU A 116 0.74 -7.77 8.54
C LEU A 116 0.40 -8.29 9.96
N HIS A 117 -0.69 -9.03 10.12
CA HIS A 117 -1.07 -9.66 11.39
C HIS A 117 -0.01 -10.61 11.94
N THR A 118 0.84 -11.21 11.09
CA THR A 118 1.92 -12.12 11.52
C THR A 118 3.00 -11.42 12.33
N ARG A 119 3.11 -10.09 12.19
CA ARG A 119 4.00 -9.21 12.98
C ARG A 119 3.40 -8.82 14.33
N ALA A 120 2.15 -9.18 14.61
CA ALA A 120 1.50 -8.84 15.87
C ALA A 120 2.20 -9.52 17.05
N PRO A 121 2.36 -8.84 18.21
CA PRO A 121 2.92 -9.47 19.38
C PRO A 121 1.93 -10.45 20.00
N SER A 122 2.43 -11.42 20.77
CA SER A 122 1.56 -12.20 21.66
C SER A 122 1.00 -11.29 22.75
N VAL A 123 -0.31 -11.33 22.97
CA VAL A 123 -0.97 -10.46 23.94
C VAL A 123 -0.89 -11.05 25.34
N CYS A 124 -0.48 -10.23 26.30
CA CYS A 124 -0.41 -10.61 27.71
C CYS A 124 -1.77 -10.43 28.41
N PRO A 125 -2.06 -11.21 29.47
CA PRO A 125 -3.23 -10.98 30.34
C PRO A 125 -3.29 -9.54 30.83
N ALA A 126 -4.50 -9.02 31.05
CA ALA A 126 -4.66 -7.70 31.60
C ALA A 126 -4.02 -7.65 33.00
N THR A 127 -3.35 -6.55 33.31
CA THR A 127 -2.80 -6.27 34.64
C THR A 127 -3.24 -4.89 35.07
N GLU A 128 -3.42 -4.69 36.38
CA GLU A 128 -3.59 -3.35 36.93
C GLU A 128 -2.39 -2.49 36.52
N SER A 129 -2.69 -1.30 36.00
CA SER A 129 -1.67 -0.33 35.59
C SER A 129 -1.63 0.78 36.62
N SER A 130 -0.43 1.12 37.11
CA SER A 130 -0.22 2.33 37.91
C SER A 130 -0.02 3.58 37.04
N ALA A 131 0.00 3.42 35.71
CA ALA A 131 0.22 4.53 34.79
C ALA A 131 -0.97 5.48 34.78
N SER A 132 -0.70 6.78 34.70
CA SER A 132 -1.78 7.77 34.55
C SER A 132 -2.43 7.69 33.16
N THR A 133 -3.61 8.31 33.01
CA THR A 133 -4.26 8.45 31.68
C THR A 133 -3.32 9.15 30.70
N GLU A 134 -2.67 10.24 31.11
CA GLU A 134 -1.74 11.00 30.25
C GLU A 134 -0.53 10.15 29.80
N GLU A 135 0.05 9.36 30.70
CA GLU A 135 1.16 8.45 30.35
C GLU A 135 0.72 7.39 29.34
N THR A 136 -0.50 6.88 29.51
CA THR A 136 -1.10 5.92 28.60
C THR A 136 -1.30 6.52 27.22
N GLU A 137 -1.88 7.72 27.14
CA GLU A 137 -2.11 8.45 25.89
C GLU A 137 -0.80 8.74 25.16
N VAL A 138 0.24 9.22 25.87
CA VAL A 138 1.57 9.46 25.30
C VAL A 138 2.16 8.15 24.76
N SER A 139 1.99 7.02 25.46
CA SER A 139 2.48 5.72 25.00
C SER A 139 1.79 5.25 23.72
N VAL A 140 0.47 5.45 23.62
CA VAL A 140 -0.32 5.13 22.43
C VAL A 140 0.09 6.04 21.25
N GLU A 141 0.20 7.34 21.49
CA GLU A 141 0.58 8.30 20.45
C GLU A 141 1.98 8.01 19.90
N GLN A 142 2.96 7.73 20.77
CA GLN A 142 4.30 7.32 20.36
C GLN A 142 4.27 6.03 19.54
N PHE A 143 3.52 5.02 20.00
CA PHE A 143 3.36 3.79 19.23
C PHE A 143 2.82 4.07 17.84
N LEU A 144 1.74 4.85 17.70
CA LEU A 144 1.13 5.17 16.40
C LEU A 144 2.09 5.94 15.49
N LYS A 145 2.90 6.87 16.03
CA LYS A 145 3.89 7.65 15.26
C LYS A 145 5.09 6.82 14.78
N ASP A 146 5.53 5.85 15.57
CA ASP A 146 6.72 5.04 15.28
C ASP A 146 6.45 3.88 14.30
N GLN A 147 5.22 3.78 13.79
CA GLN A 147 4.81 2.70 12.91
C GLN A 147 5.53 2.72 11.55
N GLN A 148 6.27 1.65 11.28
CA GLN A 148 6.84 1.35 9.97
C GLN A 148 5.94 0.35 9.24
N LEU A 149 4.81 0.88 8.77
CA LEU A 149 3.84 0.14 7.99
C LEU A 149 4.02 0.40 6.50
N PRO A 150 3.59 -0.55 5.65
CA PRO A 150 3.71 -0.40 4.21
C PRO A 150 2.72 0.63 3.61
N TYR A 151 1.75 1.10 4.41
CA TYR A 151 0.84 2.20 4.07
C TYR A 151 1.11 3.44 4.90
N VAL A 152 0.68 4.60 4.39
CA VAL A 152 0.50 5.80 5.20
C VAL A 152 -0.90 5.73 5.80
N PHE A 153 -0.99 5.79 7.12
CA PHE A 153 -2.28 5.86 7.82
C PHE A 153 -2.20 6.95 8.88
N ASN A 154 -3.37 7.48 9.24
CA ASN A 154 -3.55 8.34 10.39
C ASN A 154 -4.49 7.64 11.37
N ALA A 155 -4.35 7.94 12.65
CA ALA A 155 -5.30 7.47 13.64
C ALA A 155 -5.52 8.54 14.71
N SER A 156 -6.78 8.68 15.12
CA SER A 156 -7.19 9.41 16.31
C SER A 156 -7.66 8.41 17.35
N PHE A 157 -7.47 8.74 18.62
CA PHE A 157 -7.84 7.85 19.70
C PHE A 157 -8.31 8.61 20.93
N GLU A 158 -9.07 7.92 21.76
CA GLU A 158 -9.51 8.37 23.08
C GLU A 158 -9.45 7.18 24.03
N TYR A 159 -8.79 7.33 25.19
CA TYR A 159 -8.74 6.28 26.20
C TYR A 159 -9.72 6.57 27.34
N GLN A 160 -10.69 5.68 27.52
CA GLN A 160 -11.71 5.78 28.55
C GLN A 160 -11.31 4.93 29.75
N THR A 161 -10.61 5.56 30.70
CA THR A 161 -10.03 4.91 31.88
C THR A 161 -11.07 4.17 32.73
N ASP A 162 -12.26 4.76 32.94
CA ASP A 162 -13.33 4.14 33.74
C ASP A 162 -13.83 2.82 33.16
N GLN A 163 -13.74 2.67 31.83
CA GLN A 163 -14.19 1.47 31.12
C GLN A 163 -13.02 0.57 30.70
N ASN A 164 -11.78 0.97 30.96
CA ASN A 164 -10.58 0.33 30.42
C ASN A 164 -10.72 0.07 28.91
N MET A 165 -11.18 1.08 28.17
CA MET A 165 -11.54 0.97 26.76
C MET A 165 -10.80 2.01 25.93
N LEU A 166 -10.19 1.57 24.83
CA LEU A 166 -9.59 2.45 23.83
C LEU A 166 -10.54 2.58 22.64
N LEU A 167 -10.93 3.82 22.32
CA LEU A 167 -11.57 4.15 21.05
C LEU A 167 -10.47 4.52 20.06
N LEU A 168 -10.46 3.91 18.88
CA LEU A 168 -9.45 4.13 17.85
C LEU A 168 -10.12 4.30 16.48
N ASP A 169 -10.05 5.50 15.94
CA ASP A 169 -10.46 5.79 14.57
C ASP A 169 -9.23 5.74 13.65
N VAL A 170 -9.31 4.98 12.56
CA VAL A 170 -8.19 4.73 11.65
C VAL A 170 -8.55 5.13 10.22
N ASP A 171 -7.74 6.01 9.64
CA ASP A 171 -7.73 6.31 8.22
C ASP A 171 -7.11 5.12 7.47
N LEU A 172 -7.96 4.29 6.87
CA LEU A 172 -7.57 3.04 6.24
C LEU A 172 -6.99 3.28 4.85
N PRO A 173 -6.10 2.39 4.37
CA PRO A 173 -5.63 2.46 2.99
C PRO A 173 -6.79 2.42 2.00
N GLU A 174 -6.65 3.14 0.89
CA GLU A 174 -7.61 3.16 -0.20
C GLU A 174 -7.55 1.87 -1.02
N ILE A 175 -8.66 1.45 -1.61
CA ILE A 175 -8.67 0.22 -2.43
C ILE A 175 -7.82 0.38 -3.70
N GLU A 176 -7.66 1.61 -4.16
CA GLU A 176 -6.82 2.02 -5.27
C GLU A 176 -5.32 1.73 -5.05
N GLU A 177 -4.92 1.38 -3.82
CA GLU A 177 -3.56 0.90 -3.51
C GLU A 177 -3.36 -0.59 -3.83
N ILE A 178 -4.45 -1.35 -4.00
CA ILE A 178 -4.42 -2.76 -4.40
C ILE A 178 -4.36 -2.84 -5.94
N PRO A 179 -3.36 -3.52 -6.51
CA PRO A 179 -3.29 -3.68 -7.96
C PRO A 179 -4.51 -4.41 -8.52
N ASP A 180 -5.01 -3.92 -9.65
CA ASP A 180 -6.11 -4.50 -10.43
C ASP A 180 -5.62 -5.14 -11.75
N GLU A 181 -4.31 -5.18 -11.97
CA GLU A 181 -3.64 -5.83 -13.09
C GLU A 181 -2.42 -6.63 -12.57
N GLU A 182 -2.17 -7.79 -13.17
CA GLU A 182 -1.00 -8.64 -12.91
C GLU A 182 -0.20 -8.87 -14.19
N ALA A 183 1.13 -8.98 -14.03
CA ALA A 183 2.06 -9.24 -15.11
C ALA A 183 2.39 -10.73 -15.19
N GLU A 184 2.22 -11.34 -16.36
CA GLU A 184 2.63 -12.72 -16.62
C GLU A 184 3.64 -12.75 -17.77
N THR A 185 4.76 -13.44 -17.56
CA THR A 185 5.69 -13.76 -18.64
C THR A 185 5.12 -14.88 -19.51
N THR A 186 4.79 -14.56 -20.76
CA THR A 186 4.33 -15.53 -21.76
C THR A 186 5.45 -16.50 -22.17
N GLU A 187 5.08 -17.65 -22.73
CA GLU A 187 6.01 -18.69 -23.22
C GLU A 187 7.07 -18.18 -24.22
N THR A 188 6.83 -17.01 -24.85
CA THR A 188 7.75 -16.36 -25.79
C THR A 188 8.68 -15.33 -25.15
N GLY A 189 8.61 -15.15 -23.82
CA GLY A 189 9.40 -14.17 -23.06
C GLY A 189 8.86 -12.74 -23.12
N HIS A 190 7.61 -12.55 -23.56
CA HIS A 190 6.94 -11.25 -23.55
C HIS A 190 6.07 -11.12 -22.30
N VAL A 191 6.06 -9.94 -21.68
CA VAL A 191 5.18 -9.66 -20.54
C VAL A 191 3.77 -9.32 -21.04
N ALA A 192 2.78 -10.09 -20.60
CA ALA A 192 1.36 -9.83 -20.79
C ALA A 192 0.76 -9.25 -19.50
N MET A 193 -0.20 -8.33 -19.64
CA MET A 193 -0.96 -7.78 -18.52
C MET A 193 -2.35 -8.42 -18.49
N HIS A 194 -2.74 -8.92 -17.33
CA HIS A 194 -4.04 -9.53 -17.09
C HIS A 194 -4.79 -8.76 -16.00
N ALA A 195 -6.06 -8.42 -16.27
CA ALA A 195 -6.89 -7.76 -15.27
C ALA A 195 -7.24 -8.75 -14.15
N VAL A 196 -7.02 -8.34 -12.90
CA VAL A 196 -7.40 -9.10 -11.71
C VAL A 196 -8.93 -8.98 -11.54
N PRO A 197 -9.65 -10.08 -11.33
CA PRO A 197 -11.09 -10.02 -11.10
C PRO A 197 -11.45 -9.12 -9.91
N ALA A 198 -12.46 -8.26 -10.05
CA ALA A 198 -12.84 -7.32 -8.99
C ALA A 198 -13.08 -7.98 -7.63
N ARG A 199 -13.65 -9.20 -7.61
CA ARG A 199 -13.86 -9.97 -6.37
C ARG A 199 -12.56 -10.30 -5.66
N GLU A 200 -11.50 -10.57 -6.42
CA GLU A 200 -10.18 -10.90 -5.89
C GLU A 200 -9.48 -9.64 -5.37
N VAL A 201 -9.56 -8.52 -6.11
CA VAL A 201 -9.10 -7.21 -5.61
C VAL A 201 -9.76 -6.87 -4.26
N TYR A 202 -11.08 -7.07 -4.12
CA TYR A 202 -11.77 -6.87 -2.85
C TYR A 202 -11.34 -7.85 -1.75
N ALA A 203 -10.98 -9.09 -2.10
CA ALA A 203 -10.49 -10.08 -1.14
C ALA A 203 -9.10 -9.69 -0.61
N HIS A 204 -8.17 -9.33 -1.50
CA HIS A 204 -6.85 -8.82 -1.13
C HIS A 204 -6.95 -7.57 -0.25
N TYR A 205 -7.84 -6.65 -0.62
CA TYR A 205 -8.13 -5.45 0.17
C TYR A 205 -8.67 -5.80 1.56
N ALA A 206 -9.66 -6.69 1.66
CA ALA A 206 -10.20 -7.12 2.94
C ALA A 206 -9.11 -7.74 3.84
N GLN A 207 -8.30 -8.64 3.29
CA GLN A 207 -7.23 -9.30 4.03
C GLN A 207 -6.16 -8.31 4.53
N ALA A 208 -5.83 -7.30 3.72
CA ALA A 208 -4.95 -6.19 4.09
C ALA A 208 -5.52 -5.38 5.27
N LEU A 209 -6.81 -4.99 5.19
CA LEU A 209 -7.49 -4.25 6.26
C LEU A 209 -7.58 -5.07 7.56
N PHE A 210 -8.04 -6.32 7.48
CA PHE A 210 -8.19 -7.17 8.66
C PHE A 210 -6.83 -7.50 9.29
N SER A 211 -5.77 -7.61 8.48
CA SER A 211 -4.41 -7.76 8.98
C SER A 211 -3.92 -6.52 9.73
N LEU A 212 -4.20 -5.34 9.21
CA LEU A 212 -3.85 -4.06 9.83
C LEU A 212 -4.55 -3.88 11.19
N VAL A 213 -5.87 -4.02 11.23
CA VAL A 213 -6.65 -3.81 12.47
C VAL A 213 -6.30 -4.85 13.54
N THR A 214 -5.98 -6.09 13.14
CA THR A 214 -5.49 -7.13 14.05
C THR A 214 -4.13 -6.76 14.62
N TYR A 215 -3.18 -6.35 13.77
CA TYR A 215 -1.85 -5.94 14.19
C TYR A 215 -1.87 -4.76 15.16
N LEU A 216 -2.64 -3.71 14.85
CA LEU A 216 -2.78 -2.53 15.69
C LEU A 216 -3.39 -2.91 17.06
N SER A 217 -4.49 -3.67 17.07
CA SER A 217 -5.18 -4.03 18.30
C SER A 217 -4.32 -4.90 19.22
N ALA A 218 -3.66 -5.92 18.68
CA ALA A 218 -2.76 -6.78 19.45
C ALA A 218 -1.59 -5.97 20.06
N SER A 219 -1.01 -5.06 19.27
CA SER A 219 0.08 -4.21 19.74
C SER A 219 -0.36 -3.25 20.83
N LEU A 220 -1.53 -2.63 20.68
CA LEU A 220 -2.08 -1.66 21.62
C LEU A 220 -2.52 -2.31 22.95
N PHE A 221 -3.05 -3.53 22.94
CA PHE A 221 -3.30 -4.26 24.19
C PHE A 221 -2.03 -4.42 25.04
N ASN A 222 -0.88 -4.65 24.42
CA ASN A 222 0.38 -4.74 25.16
C ASN A 222 0.92 -3.38 25.60
N ARG A 223 0.57 -2.29 24.90
CA ARG A 223 0.92 -0.92 25.31
C ARG A 223 0.09 -0.41 26.47
N ILE A 224 -1.16 -0.86 26.58
CA ILE A 224 -2.08 -0.46 27.64
C ILE A 224 -2.48 -1.71 28.44
N PRO A 225 -1.67 -2.17 29.42
CA PRO A 225 -1.91 -3.44 30.12
C PRO A 225 -3.27 -3.56 30.82
N SER A 226 -3.85 -2.44 31.26
CA SER A 226 -5.18 -2.40 31.88
C SER A 226 -6.34 -2.43 30.88
N CYS A 227 -6.09 -2.10 29.61
CA CYS A 227 -7.13 -2.03 28.59
C CYS A 227 -7.75 -3.41 28.34
N SER A 228 -9.07 -3.53 28.53
CA SER A 228 -9.83 -4.76 28.31
C SER A 228 -10.41 -4.83 26.89
N THR A 229 -10.72 -3.66 26.32
CA THR A 229 -11.49 -3.54 25.08
C THR A 229 -10.92 -2.45 24.18
N ILE A 230 -10.79 -2.73 22.88
CA ILE A 230 -10.47 -1.74 21.85
C ILE A 230 -11.63 -1.70 20.87
N VAL A 231 -12.27 -0.53 20.71
CA VAL A 231 -13.20 -0.29 19.61
C VAL A 231 -12.41 0.38 18.49
N LEU A 232 -12.16 -0.36 17.41
CA LEU A 232 -11.44 0.14 16.24
C LEU A 232 -12.43 0.40 15.10
N SER A 233 -12.56 1.66 14.71
CA SER A 233 -13.41 2.11 13.60
C SER A 233 -12.53 2.58 12.44
N GLY A 234 -12.73 2.00 11.26
CA GLY A 234 -11.93 2.32 10.08
C GLY A 234 -12.75 3.05 9.02
N TYR A 235 -12.22 4.15 8.51
CA TYR A 235 -12.83 4.95 7.45
C TYR A 235 -11.91 5.09 6.24
N THR A 236 -12.51 5.36 5.07
CA THR A 236 -11.77 5.71 3.85
C THR A 236 -12.37 6.95 3.22
N GLN A 237 -11.57 7.67 2.43
CA GLN A 237 -12.06 8.81 1.66
C GLN A 237 -12.88 8.32 0.47
N ARG A 238 -14.15 8.75 0.36
CA ARG A 238 -15.02 8.41 -0.78
C ARG A 238 -15.71 9.64 -1.33
N ARG A 239 -15.84 9.68 -2.66
CA ARG A 239 -16.57 10.75 -3.33
C ARG A 239 -18.07 10.59 -3.17
N ASN A 240 -18.76 11.63 -2.74
CA ASN A 240 -20.22 11.71 -2.79
C ASN A 240 -20.69 12.00 -4.24
N LYS A 241 -22.01 12.07 -4.44
CA LYS A 241 -22.60 12.41 -5.76
C LYS A 241 -22.25 13.81 -6.26
N ALA A 242 -21.89 14.74 -5.38
CA ALA A 242 -21.45 16.09 -5.72
C ALA A 242 -19.94 16.15 -6.08
N GLY A 243 -19.19 15.08 -5.81
CA GLY A 243 -17.76 14.96 -6.09
C GLY A 243 -16.86 15.24 -4.88
N ASP A 244 -17.42 15.63 -3.74
CA ASP A 244 -16.67 15.94 -2.52
C ASP A 244 -16.17 14.65 -1.86
N LEU A 245 -14.95 14.69 -1.32
CA LEU A 245 -14.40 13.62 -0.50
C LEU A 245 -15.01 13.69 0.89
N ASN A 246 -15.51 12.56 1.38
CA ASN A 246 -16.04 12.41 2.72
C ASN A 246 -15.44 11.16 3.36
N ASP A 247 -15.22 11.24 4.66
CA ASP A 247 -14.83 10.11 5.50
C ASP A 247 -16.01 9.15 5.59
N VAL A 248 -15.84 7.96 5.03
CA VAL A 248 -16.85 6.90 5.08
C VAL A 248 -16.31 5.76 5.90
N TYR A 249 -16.93 5.53 7.06
CA TYR A 249 -16.66 4.33 7.87
C TYR A 249 -17.11 3.08 7.13
N ILE A 250 -16.24 2.07 7.12
CA ILE A 250 -16.43 0.82 6.38
C ILE A 250 -16.30 -0.42 7.26
N LEU A 251 -15.68 -0.28 8.43
CA LEU A 251 -15.62 -1.30 9.47
C LEU A 251 -15.61 -0.65 10.85
N SER A 252 -16.18 -1.33 11.84
CA SER A 252 -16.03 -1.00 13.26
C SER A 252 -16.08 -2.30 14.06
N ILE A 253 -15.04 -2.59 14.85
CA ILE A 253 -14.88 -3.88 15.53
C ILE A 253 -14.55 -3.64 17.00
N GLN A 254 -15.25 -4.33 17.90
CA GLN A 254 -14.99 -4.31 19.33
C GLN A 254 -14.13 -5.52 19.72
N PHE A 255 -12.83 -5.30 19.77
CA PHE A 255 -11.85 -6.28 20.20
C PHE A 255 -11.82 -6.41 21.72
N VAL A 256 -11.88 -7.64 22.22
CA VAL A 256 -11.77 -7.97 23.65
C VAL A 256 -10.45 -8.71 23.88
N ARG A 257 -9.64 -8.26 24.85
CA ARG A 257 -8.29 -8.77 25.12
C ARG A 257 -8.23 -10.28 25.27
N ASP A 258 -9.18 -10.88 25.99
CA ASP A 258 -9.16 -12.31 26.31
C ASP A 258 -9.08 -13.21 25.06
N LYS A 259 -9.71 -12.78 23.96
CA LYS A 259 -9.69 -13.50 22.69
C LYS A 259 -8.32 -13.44 21.98
N PHE A 260 -7.38 -12.61 22.46
CA PHE A 260 -6.01 -12.49 21.93
C PHE A 260 -4.97 -13.33 22.69
N LEU A 261 -5.23 -13.75 23.94
CA LEU A 261 -4.21 -14.26 24.89
C LEU A 261 -3.44 -15.52 24.46
N LYS A 262 -3.87 -16.22 23.40
CA LYS A 262 -3.24 -17.47 22.92
C LYS A 262 -3.24 -17.59 21.40
N VAL A 263 -3.45 -16.48 20.70
CA VAL A 263 -3.54 -16.51 19.24
C VAL A 263 -2.16 -16.75 18.64
N LYS A 264 -2.08 -17.68 17.70
CA LYS A 264 -0.89 -17.96 16.91
C LYS A 264 -1.02 -17.28 15.56
N TRP A 265 -0.47 -16.08 15.43
CA TRP A 265 -0.69 -15.20 14.26
C TRP A 265 -0.34 -15.83 12.92
N ASN A 266 0.66 -16.71 12.85
CA ASN A 266 1.05 -17.39 11.62
C ASN A 266 0.08 -18.47 11.14
N ASN A 267 -0.96 -18.79 11.92
CA ASN A 267 -1.88 -19.89 11.66
C ASN A 267 -3.35 -19.48 11.84
N ILE A 268 -3.65 -18.23 11.51
CA ILE A 268 -5.02 -17.71 11.46
C ILE A 268 -5.29 -17.05 10.12
N ASP A 269 -6.56 -17.02 9.75
CA ASP A 269 -7.04 -16.04 8.80
C ASP A 269 -7.50 -14.78 9.57
N PRO A 270 -7.00 -13.57 9.22
CA PRO A 270 -7.30 -12.36 9.96
C PRO A 270 -8.77 -11.92 9.81
N GLU A 271 -9.42 -12.20 8.68
CA GLU A 271 -10.84 -11.90 8.50
C GLU A 271 -11.69 -12.78 9.42
N ASP A 272 -11.49 -14.10 9.38
CA ASP A 272 -12.17 -15.05 10.27
C ASP A 272 -11.94 -14.72 11.74
N PHE A 273 -10.74 -14.25 12.10
CA PHE A 273 -10.45 -13.80 13.45
C PHE A 273 -11.28 -12.56 13.82
N CYS A 274 -11.24 -11.51 13.01
CA CYS A 274 -11.97 -10.27 13.22
C CYS A 274 -13.50 -10.48 13.26
N MET A 275 -14.05 -11.36 12.43
CA MET A 275 -15.50 -11.58 12.36
C MET A 275 -16.07 -12.35 13.57
N ARG A 276 -15.22 -12.90 14.46
CA ARG A 276 -15.64 -13.53 15.74
C ARG A 276 -15.91 -12.53 16.87
N PHE A 277 -15.65 -11.26 16.62
CA PHE A 277 -15.91 -10.16 17.55
C PHE A 277 -17.24 -9.50 17.22
N GLU A 278 -17.76 -8.73 18.18
CA GLU A 278 -18.85 -7.82 17.88
C GLU A 278 -18.36 -6.79 16.86
N ASN A 279 -19.04 -6.71 15.71
CA ASN A 279 -18.56 -5.93 14.57
C ASN A 279 -19.71 -5.32 13.78
N ARG A 280 -19.42 -4.22 13.10
CA ARG A 280 -20.23 -3.60 12.06
C ARG A 280 -19.41 -3.59 10.79
N VAL A 281 -19.49 -4.69 10.04
CA VAL A 281 -18.91 -4.84 8.72
C VAL A 281 -20.02 -5.22 7.75
N ASN A 282 -20.17 -4.46 6.67
CA ASN A 282 -21.19 -4.73 5.65
C ASN A 282 -20.53 -4.81 4.28
N ARG A 283 -20.57 -5.99 3.65
CA ARG A 283 -19.99 -6.21 2.32
C ARG A 283 -21.05 -6.62 1.30
N SER A 284 -20.84 -6.26 0.04
CA SER A 284 -21.61 -6.82 -1.08
C SER A 284 -21.24 -8.28 -1.35
N SER A 285 -21.98 -8.96 -2.23
CA SER A 285 -21.61 -10.28 -2.74
C SER A 285 -20.28 -10.30 -3.50
N THR A 286 -19.85 -9.15 -4.04
CA THR A 286 -18.55 -8.98 -4.70
C THR A 286 -17.40 -8.70 -3.72
N GLY A 287 -17.69 -8.44 -2.44
CA GLY A 287 -16.69 -8.11 -1.42
C GLY A 287 -16.53 -6.60 -1.15
N TYR A 288 -17.24 -5.72 -1.87
CA TYR A 288 -17.18 -4.28 -1.65
C TYR A 288 -17.68 -3.90 -0.25
N PHE A 289 -16.85 -3.20 0.53
CA PHE A 289 -17.24 -2.65 1.83
C PHE A 289 -18.20 -1.47 1.67
N LYS A 290 -19.41 -1.61 2.20
CA LYS A 290 -20.44 -0.58 2.24
C LYS A 290 -20.25 0.34 3.45
N LYS A 291 -20.83 1.54 3.37
CA LYS A 291 -20.88 2.48 4.49
C LYS A 291 -21.55 1.82 5.70
N ILE A 292 -20.98 2.02 6.89
CA ILE A 292 -21.53 1.63 8.19
C ILE A 292 -21.56 2.84 9.13
N GLN A 293 -22.37 2.75 10.19
CA GLN A 293 -22.27 3.65 11.34
C GLN A 293 -21.36 2.98 12.38
N PRO A 294 -20.25 3.59 12.81
CA PRO A 294 -19.35 2.98 13.79
C PRO A 294 -20.01 2.89 15.18
N TYR A 295 -19.50 2.01 16.06
CA TYR A 295 -20.01 1.91 17.45
C TYR A 295 -19.80 3.22 18.21
N TYR A 296 -18.61 3.80 18.06
CA TYR A 296 -18.19 5.06 18.64
C TYR A 296 -17.28 5.79 17.65
N THR A 297 -17.17 7.10 17.80
CA THR A 297 -16.23 7.97 17.06
C THR A 297 -15.55 8.90 18.05
N THR A 298 -14.25 9.12 17.88
CA THR A 298 -13.49 10.15 18.58
C THR A 298 -13.94 11.57 18.23
N HIS A 299 -14.62 11.73 17.10
CA HIS A 299 -15.17 13.00 16.62
C HIS A 299 -16.58 13.31 17.17
N SER A 300 -16.94 12.83 18.36
CA SER A 300 -18.28 13.03 18.92
C SER A 300 -18.55 14.50 19.25
N GLY A 301 -18.93 15.28 18.23
CA GLY A 301 -19.24 16.71 18.31
C GLY A 301 -20.34 17.20 17.36
N GLU A 302 -20.59 16.60 16.19
CA GLU A 302 -21.47 17.28 15.20
C GLU A 302 -22.59 16.47 14.53
N GLU A 303 -22.76 15.16 14.75
CA GLU A 303 -23.88 14.42 14.12
C GLU A 303 -24.80 13.69 15.11
N ARG A 304 -25.18 14.39 16.19
CA ARG A 304 -26.47 14.12 16.84
C ARG A 304 -27.46 15.19 16.39
N ASP A 305 -27.91 15.11 15.14
CA ASP A 305 -29.19 15.67 14.66
C ASP A 305 -29.29 15.53 13.14
N ALA A 306 -29.67 14.33 12.68
CA ALA A 306 -30.40 14.20 11.41
C ALA A 306 -31.15 12.87 11.38
N HIS A 307 -32.47 13.00 11.51
CA HIS A 307 -33.53 11.99 11.32
C HIS A 307 -34.05 11.29 12.58
N ALA A 308 -34.82 12.06 13.34
CA ALA A 308 -36.17 11.63 13.72
C ALA A 308 -37.11 11.64 12.49
#